data_AF-A0A7S4REH0-F1
#
_entry.id   AF-A0A7S4REH0-F1
#
_cell.length_a   1.000
_cell.length_b   1.000
_cell.length_c   1.000
_cell.angle_alpha   90.00
_cell.angle_beta   90.00
_cell.angle_gamma   90.00
#
_symmetry.space_group_name_H-M   'P 1'
#
loop_
_entity.id
_entity.type
_entity.pdbx_description
1 polymer ?
#
loop_
_entity_poly.entity_id
_entity_poly.type
_entity_poly.pdbx_seq_one_letter_code
_entity_poly.pdbx_strand_id
1 'polypeptide(L)'
;RGPIPPRRDASCRPPVAPCMPDPGGPDASGSHVHGSLVLHKDHGDGDGLAAGASVELLIAQGGAAAARAVAALGPGALVLPLLGGLHGVAEERRWGYEAYPKSPEGRVAIDLAELEERFGLFGPGDLAAEAQRCPAALDTRLAALDDAALAREVAGLQHWRAAAGGRLRALERRAAWALLGLDEASVGAAEVRRAFKRRALALHPDKGGDAERFQLLQEMKDILVQRRGRGSQGSARSGEDGAPGGEDESSGGEPAGEPAEDPASEERRRSDAAEAEAVPAVDREQLERDRRKLQQELADVWERCRRLATEIKTAQGAACGGGTQAVHRLRGLAERIMQVELAMLKDDDPEGASGVLDRFLRDAGEVLGVASVMDPVAAVSVVAMQVTGPLAARVQSSGLQRQCAALLEAVRRAPEILEQQLAVAHTDAPSSTSTDRQRPEDPDDPASQNVGTIEVSERQQREAGGEVVPRGDDRLAAETDPSQRSRWEADGVHECAGPRRPDGSAVYCTACDCWVPLPVSFDFGGFLLHCEVDFMHSMAAGALS
;
A
#
# COMPACT_ATOMS: atom_id res chain seq x y z
N ARG A 1 60.00 -32.67 -7.90
CA ARG A 1 60.45 -33.52 -6.76
C ARG A 1 61.11 -32.61 -5.74
N GLY A 2 60.35 -32.13 -4.75
CA GLY A 2 60.85 -31.41 -3.57
C GLY A 2 60.36 -32.15 -2.32
N PRO A 3 61.08 -32.10 -1.18
CA PRO A 3 60.83 -32.98 -0.06
C PRO A 3 59.66 -32.48 0.79
N ILE A 4 58.81 -33.43 1.18
CA ILE A 4 57.67 -33.27 2.08
C ILE A 4 58.21 -33.27 3.52
N PRO A 5 57.84 -32.30 4.39
CA PRO A 5 58.18 -32.35 5.81
C PRO A 5 57.24 -33.30 6.59
N PRO A 6 57.70 -33.92 7.68
CA PRO A 6 56.97 -34.98 8.36
C PRO A 6 55.85 -34.46 9.27
N ARG A 7 54.74 -35.22 9.31
CA ARG A 7 53.68 -35.11 10.31
C ARG A 7 54.22 -35.44 11.71
N ARG A 8 53.91 -34.59 12.68
CA ARG A 8 54.06 -34.88 14.12
C ARG A 8 52.68 -35.21 14.68
N ASP A 9 52.55 -36.44 15.15
CA ASP A 9 51.43 -36.89 15.96
C ASP A 9 51.60 -36.51 17.44
N ALA A 10 50.46 -36.20 18.04
CA ALA A 10 49.98 -36.57 19.37
C ALA A 10 50.70 -36.11 20.66
N SER A 11 49.84 -35.52 21.49
CA SER A 11 49.72 -35.66 22.94
C SER A 11 50.58 -34.76 23.84
N CYS A 12 49.91 -33.81 24.48
CA CYS A 12 49.98 -33.53 25.92
C CYS A 12 48.93 -32.45 26.26
N ARG A 13 47.80 -32.86 26.85
CA ARG A 13 46.87 -31.95 27.55
C ARG A 13 47.22 -31.96 29.05
N PRO A 14 47.36 -30.81 29.71
CA PRO A 14 47.40 -30.75 31.18
C PRO A 14 45.97 -30.84 31.77
N PRO A 15 45.83 -31.27 33.04
CA PRO A 15 44.53 -31.46 33.67
C PRO A 15 43.88 -30.11 34.03
N VAL A 16 42.58 -30.02 33.74
CA VAL A 16 41.67 -28.93 34.11
C VAL A 16 41.30 -29.07 35.58
N ALA A 17 41.44 -27.98 36.34
CA ALA A 17 40.97 -27.87 37.72
C ALA A 17 39.42 -27.80 37.77
N PRO A 18 38.76 -28.35 38.80
CA PRO A 18 37.30 -28.29 38.93
C PRO A 18 36.83 -26.88 39.33
N CYS A 19 35.95 -26.31 38.50
CA CYS A 19 35.25 -25.06 38.78
C CYS A 19 34.29 -25.20 39.96
N MET A 20 34.30 -24.18 40.82
CA MET A 20 33.28 -23.89 41.82
C MET A 20 31.94 -23.53 41.12
N PRO A 21 30.77 -23.85 41.72
CA PRO A 21 29.50 -23.36 41.23
C PRO A 21 29.28 -21.88 41.64
N ASP A 22 28.97 -21.04 40.65
CA ASP A 22 28.50 -19.67 40.85
C ASP A 22 27.06 -19.66 41.42
N PRO A 23 26.71 -18.68 42.27
CA PRO A 23 25.40 -18.55 42.87
C PRO A 23 24.39 -17.89 41.92
N GLY A 24 23.12 -18.30 42.05
CA GLY A 24 22.03 -17.96 41.16
C GLY A 24 21.78 -16.47 40.94
N GLY A 25 21.56 -16.12 39.67
CA GLY A 25 20.92 -14.88 39.26
C GLY A 25 19.39 -15.05 39.22
N PRO A 26 18.61 -14.00 39.52
CA PRO A 26 17.15 -14.08 39.56
C PRO A 26 16.54 -14.07 38.17
N ASP A 27 15.65 -15.03 37.93
CA ASP A 27 14.77 -15.13 36.77
C ASP A 27 13.87 -13.89 36.67
N ALA A 28 14.16 -13.04 35.68
CA ALA A 28 13.27 -11.98 35.23
C ALA A 28 12.56 -12.43 33.94
N SER A 29 11.69 -13.42 34.05
CA SER A 29 10.75 -13.80 32.99
C SER A 29 9.49 -12.92 33.09
N GLY A 30 9.62 -11.65 32.70
CA GLY A 30 8.49 -10.76 32.47
C GLY A 30 8.02 -10.88 31.03
N SER A 31 7.07 -11.79 30.76
CA SER A 31 6.40 -11.87 29.46
C SER A 31 5.45 -10.69 29.27
N HIS A 32 5.99 -9.52 28.90
CA HIS A 32 5.17 -8.44 28.38
C HIS A 32 4.76 -8.78 26.95
N VAL A 33 3.52 -9.26 26.81
CA VAL A 33 2.81 -9.36 25.53
C VAL A 33 2.53 -7.93 25.06
N HIS A 34 3.51 -7.29 24.43
CA HIS A 34 3.24 -6.15 23.56
C HIS A 34 2.58 -6.72 22.31
N GLY A 35 1.29 -6.41 22.12
CA GLY A 35 0.58 -6.66 20.88
C GLY A 35 1.37 -6.06 19.74
N SER A 36 2.13 -6.90 19.05
CA SER A 36 2.86 -6.51 17.85
C SER A 36 1.79 -6.06 16.87
N LEU A 37 1.80 -4.76 16.55
CA LEU A 37 0.95 -4.16 15.55
C LEU A 37 1.48 -4.60 14.17
N VAL A 38 1.67 -5.92 13.97
CA VAL A 38 1.80 -6.49 12.64
C VAL A 38 0.44 -6.25 12.00
N LEU A 39 0.39 -5.18 11.23
CA LEU A 39 -0.73 -4.66 10.46
C LEU A 39 -1.37 -5.70 9.49
N HIS A 40 -0.89 -6.95 9.49
CA HIS A 40 -1.32 -8.05 8.64
C HIS A 40 -1.66 -9.38 9.34
N LYS A 41 -1.54 -9.51 10.67
CA LYS A 41 -1.95 -10.75 11.36
C LYS A 41 -3.44 -10.78 11.69
N ASP A 42 -4.29 -10.53 10.70
CA ASP A 42 -5.73 -10.86 10.77
C ASP A 42 -5.94 -12.24 10.12
N HIS A 43 -5.61 -13.31 10.86
CA HIS A 43 -5.93 -14.70 10.49
C HIS A 43 -7.42 -15.02 10.79
N GLY A 44 -8.32 -14.27 10.17
CA GLY A 44 -9.76 -14.55 10.24
C GLY A 44 -10.21 -15.51 9.15
N ASP A 45 -10.36 -16.80 9.48
CA ASP A 45 -10.83 -17.89 8.61
C ASP A 45 -12.31 -17.80 8.16
N GLY A 46 -12.91 -16.61 8.14
CA GLY A 46 -14.36 -16.44 7.92
C GLY A 46 -14.70 -15.56 6.73
N ASP A 47 -15.14 -16.19 5.64
CA ASP A 47 -15.93 -15.63 4.53
C ASP A 47 -15.51 -14.25 3.99
N GLY A 48 -14.54 -14.32 3.08
CA GLY A 48 -14.14 -13.22 2.20
C GLY A 48 -13.10 -12.36 2.86
N LEU A 49 -11.82 -12.72 2.65
CA LEU A 49 -10.63 -11.96 3.03
C LEU A 49 -10.81 -10.49 2.63
N ALA A 50 -11.36 -9.71 3.56
CA ALA A 50 -11.32 -8.27 3.48
C ALA A 50 -9.84 -7.91 3.39
N ALA A 51 -9.51 -6.93 2.57
CA ALA A 51 -8.16 -6.39 2.64
C ALA A 51 -7.91 -6.01 4.11
N GLY A 52 -6.76 -6.40 4.67
CA GLY A 52 -6.42 -5.99 6.04
C GLY A 52 -6.58 -4.48 6.19
N ALA A 53 -6.97 -4.00 7.37
CA ALA A 53 -7.28 -2.58 7.61
C ALA A 53 -6.19 -1.63 7.07
N SER A 54 -4.94 -2.10 7.15
CA SER A 54 -3.73 -1.47 6.63
C SER A 54 -3.76 -1.33 5.12
N VAL A 55 -4.08 -2.38 4.38
CA VAL A 55 -4.17 -2.34 2.92
C VAL A 55 -5.35 -1.51 2.44
N GLU A 56 -6.50 -1.60 3.11
CA GLU A 56 -7.63 -0.70 2.81
C GLU A 56 -7.22 0.75 2.99
N LEU A 57 -6.46 1.05 4.03
CA LEU A 57 -5.90 2.39 4.24
C LEU A 57 -4.94 2.80 3.12
N LEU A 58 -4.00 1.92 2.72
CA LEU A 58 -3.06 2.22 1.64
C LEU A 58 -3.82 2.55 0.34
N ILE A 59 -4.91 1.82 0.07
CA ILE A 59 -5.77 2.04 -1.10
C ILE A 59 -6.60 3.31 -0.94
N ALA A 60 -7.14 3.60 0.25
CA ALA A 60 -7.98 4.77 0.52
C ALA A 60 -7.18 6.08 0.47
N GLN A 61 -5.98 6.08 1.04
CA GLN A 61 -5.16 7.29 1.26
C GLN A 61 -4.04 7.47 0.23
N GLY A 62 -3.48 6.38 -0.31
CA GLY A 62 -2.40 6.45 -1.28
C GLY A 62 -2.85 7.11 -2.59
N GLY A 63 -1.96 7.58 -3.44
CA GLY A 63 -2.35 8.23 -4.70
C GLY A 63 -2.82 7.20 -5.69
N ALA A 64 -3.34 7.64 -6.84
CA ALA A 64 -3.82 6.74 -7.88
C ALA A 64 -2.81 5.62 -8.24
N ALA A 65 -1.53 5.97 -8.39
CA ALA A 65 -0.46 5.01 -8.70
C ALA A 65 -0.21 4.00 -7.56
N ALA A 66 -0.10 4.48 -6.32
CA ALA A 66 0.10 3.62 -5.15
C ALA A 66 -1.09 2.69 -4.93
N ALA A 67 -2.32 3.22 -4.99
CA ALA A 67 -3.53 2.44 -4.80
C ALA A 67 -3.70 1.38 -5.89
N ARG A 68 -3.34 1.69 -7.15
CA ARG A 68 -3.26 0.71 -8.24
C ARG A 68 -2.27 -0.40 -7.94
N ALA A 69 -1.04 -0.04 -7.59
CA ALA A 69 0.03 -1.00 -7.34
C ALA A 69 -0.33 -1.92 -6.17
N VAL A 70 -0.82 -1.36 -5.07
CA VAL A 70 -1.26 -2.12 -3.90
C VAL A 70 -2.43 -3.03 -4.23
N ALA A 71 -3.41 -2.55 -5.01
CA ALA A 71 -4.58 -3.36 -5.34
C ALA A 71 -4.25 -4.56 -6.22
N ALA A 72 -3.40 -4.37 -7.24
CA ALA A 72 -3.07 -5.43 -8.18
C ALA A 72 -1.91 -6.32 -7.70
N LEU A 73 -0.84 -5.74 -7.17
CA LEU A 73 0.43 -6.44 -6.91
C LEU A 73 0.63 -6.78 -5.44
N GLY A 74 0.23 -5.89 -4.53
CA GLY A 74 0.47 -6.10 -3.09
C GLY A 74 1.05 -4.87 -2.42
N PRO A 75 0.98 -4.81 -1.09
CA PRO A 75 1.73 -3.82 -0.32
C PRO A 75 3.24 -3.92 -0.57
N GLY A 76 3.75 -5.11 -0.92
CA GLY A 76 5.15 -5.32 -1.32
C GLY A 76 5.61 -4.40 -2.45
N ALA A 77 4.72 -3.95 -3.35
CA ALA A 77 5.06 -3.01 -4.42
C ALA A 77 5.53 -1.63 -3.92
N LEU A 78 5.20 -1.28 -2.68
CA LEU A 78 5.63 -0.05 -2.02
C LEU A 78 6.80 -0.28 -1.05
N VAL A 79 6.82 -1.44 -0.39
CA VAL A 79 7.82 -1.75 0.65
C VAL A 79 9.15 -2.20 0.06
N LEU A 80 9.13 -3.06 -0.96
CA LEU A 80 10.34 -3.63 -1.51
C LEU A 80 11.32 -2.57 -2.05
N PRO A 81 10.90 -1.52 -2.80
CA PRO A 81 11.80 -0.45 -3.20
C PRO A 81 12.60 0.19 -2.05
N LEU A 82 11.97 0.34 -0.89
CA LEU A 82 12.60 0.90 0.32
C LEU A 82 13.66 -0.05 0.88
N LEU A 83 13.29 -1.32 1.07
CA LEU A 83 14.21 -2.37 1.53
C LEU A 83 15.38 -2.54 0.55
N GLY A 84 15.10 -2.49 -0.74
CA GLY A 84 16.09 -2.64 -1.79
C GLY A 84 17.10 -1.49 -1.78
N GLY A 85 16.64 -0.26 -1.55
CA GLY A 85 17.51 0.89 -1.36
C GLY A 85 18.45 0.74 -0.15
N LEU A 86 17.92 0.26 0.98
CA LEU A 86 18.71 0.02 2.19
C LEU A 86 19.77 -1.06 2.00
N HIS A 87 19.41 -2.16 1.33
CA HIS A 87 20.30 -3.32 1.13
C HIS A 87 21.20 -3.18 -0.11
N GLY A 88 21.19 -2.03 -0.79
CA GLY A 88 22.01 -1.81 -1.98
C GLY A 88 21.61 -2.69 -3.17
N VAL A 89 20.36 -3.16 -3.20
CA VAL A 89 19.80 -3.91 -4.32
C VAL A 89 19.65 -2.98 -5.51
N ALA A 90 20.13 -3.44 -6.67
CA ALA A 90 20.03 -2.71 -7.94
C ALA A 90 18.56 -2.41 -8.26
N GLU A 91 18.29 -1.21 -8.78
CA GLU A 91 16.95 -0.62 -8.89
C GLU A 91 15.99 -1.48 -9.71
N GLU A 92 16.50 -2.09 -10.78
CA GLU A 92 15.79 -2.99 -11.68
C GLU A 92 15.42 -4.34 -11.06
N ARG A 93 16.06 -4.72 -9.94
CA ARG A 93 15.81 -5.99 -9.24
C ARG A 93 14.98 -5.83 -7.97
N ARG A 94 14.65 -4.60 -7.54
CA ARG A 94 13.96 -4.33 -6.26
C ARG A 94 12.53 -4.84 -6.17
N TRP A 95 11.96 -5.43 -7.23
CA TRP A 95 10.59 -5.94 -7.23
C TRP A 95 10.52 -7.48 -7.16
N GLY A 96 11.67 -8.16 -7.19
CA GLY A 96 11.79 -9.61 -7.05
C GLY A 96 12.34 -9.98 -5.67
N TYR A 97 11.77 -11.00 -5.03
CA TYR A 97 12.23 -11.44 -3.71
C TYR A 97 13.64 -12.05 -3.75
N GLU A 98 14.04 -12.62 -4.89
CA GLU A 98 15.35 -13.21 -5.12
C GLU A 98 16.50 -12.18 -5.14
N ALA A 99 16.17 -10.90 -5.27
CA ALA A 99 17.13 -9.82 -5.21
C ALA A 99 17.56 -9.47 -3.78
N TYR A 100 16.79 -9.93 -2.79
CA TYR A 100 17.08 -9.69 -1.38
C TYR A 100 18.05 -10.76 -0.88
N PRO A 101 19.18 -10.35 -0.28
CA PRO A 101 20.19 -11.29 0.14
C PRO A 101 19.60 -12.30 1.13
N LYS A 102 19.81 -13.60 0.87
CA LYS A 102 19.67 -14.62 1.91
C LYS A 102 20.77 -14.32 2.91
N SER A 103 20.45 -13.77 4.07
CA SER A 103 21.49 -13.36 5.01
C SER A 103 22.37 -14.56 5.37
N PRO A 104 23.66 -14.60 4.99
CA PRO A 104 24.55 -15.66 5.44
C PRO A 104 24.89 -15.48 6.94
N GLU A 105 24.65 -14.28 7.47
CA GLU A 105 24.95 -13.87 8.85
C GLU A 105 23.68 -13.62 9.70
N GLY A 106 22.48 -13.86 9.16
CA GLY A 106 21.20 -13.71 9.86
C GLY A 106 20.73 -12.26 10.12
N ARG A 107 21.31 -11.26 9.46
CA ARG A 107 21.07 -9.81 9.69
C ARG A 107 20.32 -9.09 8.56
N VAL A 108 19.43 -9.78 7.83
CA VAL A 108 18.54 -9.07 6.89
C VAL A 108 17.24 -8.79 7.62
N ALA A 109 16.74 -7.56 7.51
CA ALA A 109 15.54 -7.10 8.21
C ALA A 109 14.33 -8.01 7.98
N ILE A 110 14.21 -8.56 6.76
CA ILE A 110 13.13 -9.43 6.34
C ILE A 110 13.72 -10.49 5.41
N ASP A 111 13.66 -11.77 5.83
CA ASP A 111 14.13 -12.87 4.98
C ASP A 111 13.09 -13.25 3.91
N LEU A 112 13.45 -14.17 3.01
CA LEU A 112 12.56 -14.60 1.92
C LEU A 112 11.24 -15.20 2.44
N ALA A 113 11.30 -15.99 3.51
CA ALA A 113 10.11 -16.63 4.06
C ALA A 113 9.18 -15.59 4.68
N GLU A 114 9.72 -14.60 5.38
CA GLU A 114 8.97 -13.46 5.92
C GLU A 114 8.41 -12.58 4.79
N LEU A 115 9.14 -12.36 3.69
CA LEU A 115 8.62 -11.65 2.51
C LEU A 115 7.44 -12.40 1.89
N GLU A 116 7.56 -13.71 1.70
CA GLU A 116 6.49 -14.55 1.14
C GLU A 116 5.27 -14.62 2.07
N GLU A 117 5.48 -14.73 3.39
CA GLU A 117 4.41 -14.71 4.40
C GLU A 117 3.66 -13.37 4.38
N ARG A 118 4.38 -12.25 4.33
CA ARG A 118 3.80 -10.91 4.45
C ARG A 118 3.18 -10.39 3.16
N PHE A 119 3.84 -10.64 2.04
CA PHE A 119 3.49 -10.02 0.76
C PHE A 119 2.95 -11.02 -0.25
N GLY A 120 2.91 -12.30 0.10
CA GLY A 120 2.46 -13.40 -0.74
C GLY A 120 3.61 -14.03 -1.51
N LEU A 121 3.36 -15.21 -2.09
CA LEU A 121 4.38 -16.05 -2.74
C LEU A 121 5.09 -15.41 -3.94
N PHE A 122 4.46 -14.45 -4.61
CA PHE A 122 5.00 -13.82 -5.82
C PHE A 122 5.44 -12.39 -5.53
N GLY A 123 6.62 -12.03 -6.04
CA GLY A 123 7.08 -10.66 -6.04
C GLY A 123 6.16 -9.76 -6.89
N PRO A 124 6.03 -8.48 -6.56
CA PRO A 124 5.34 -7.50 -7.40
C PRO A 124 5.85 -7.48 -8.85
N GLY A 125 7.16 -7.70 -9.04
CA GLY A 125 7.79 -7.78 -10.37
C GLY A 125 7.31 -8.98 -11.16
N ASP A 126 7.25 -10.16 -10.52
CA ASP A 126 6.75 -11.38 -11.14
C ASP A 126 5.29 -11.25 -11.55
N LEU A 127 4.45 -10.69 -10.67
CA LEU A 127 3.03 -10.47 -10.96
C LEU A 127 2.82 -9.46 -12.09
N ALA A 128 3.58 -8.37 -12.10
CA ALA A 128 3.52 -7.38 -13.18
C ALA A 128 3.96 -7.99 -14.52
N ALA A 129 5.06 -8.74 -14.54
CA ALA A 129 5.55 -9.43 -15.73
C ALA A 129 4.57 -10.51 -16.21
N GLU A 130 3.94 -11.25 -15.28
CA GLU A 130 2.95 -12.27 -15.59
C GLU A 130 1.67 -11.68 -16.18
N ALA A 131 1.19 -10.55 -15.65
CA ALA A 131 0.00 -9.84 -16.14
C ALA A 131 0.13 -9.40 -17.61
N GLN A 132 1.35 -9.19 -18.08
CA GLN A 132 1.66 -8.77 -19.45
C GLN A 132 2.14 -9.91 -20.36
N ARG A 133 2.34 -11.10 -19.80
CA ARG A 133 2.90 -12.22 -20.55
C ARG A 133 1.93 -12.65 -21.66
N CYS A 134 2.45 -12.87 -22.86
CA CYS A 134 1.64 -13.43 -23.93
C CYS A 134 1.32 -14.92 -23.68
N PRO A 135 0.16 -15.43 -24.14
CA PRO A 135 -0.22 -16.83 -23.92
C PRO A 135 0.83 -17.85 -24.39
N ALA A 136 1.49 -17.60 -25.53
CA ALA A 136 2.52 -18.50 -26.07
C ALA A 136 3.76 -18.63 -25.16
N ALA A 137 4.15 -17.54 -24.49
CA ALA A 137 5.24 -17.57 -23.52
C ALA A 137 4.83 -18.32 -22.24
N LEU A 138 3.56 -18.22 -21.84
CA LEU A 138 3.02 -19.01 -20.74
C LEU A 138 3.03 -20.50 -21.07
N ASP A 139 2.57 -20.92 -22.25
CA ASP A 139 2.57 -22.33 -22.66
C ASP A 139 3.99 -22.92 -22.67
N THR A 140 4.98 -22.15 -23.12
CA THR A 140 6.40 -22.56 -23.07
C THR A 140 6.87 -22.77 -21.64
N ARG A 141 6.49 -21.88 -20.71
CA ARG A 141 6.83 -22.02 -19.27
C ARG A 141 6.12 -23.23 -18.65
N LEU A 142 4.83 -23.43 -18.93
CA LEU A 142 4.06 -24.57 -18.44
C LEU A 142 4.72 -25.89 -18.81
N ALA A 143 5.17 -26.03 -20.06
CA ALA A 143 5.88 -27.22 -20.52
C ALA A 143 7.22 -27.48 -19.80
N ALA A 144 7.85 -26.46 -19.22
CA ALA A 144 9.11 -26.56 -18.49
C ALA A 144 8.95 -26.86 -17.00
N LEU A 145 7.76 -26.65 -16.42
CA LEU A 145 7.47 -26.89 -15.01
C LEU A 145 7.12 -28.36 -14.77
N ASP A 146 7.70 -28.94 -13.72
CA ASP A 146 7.21 -30.21 -13.16
C ASP A 146 5.85 -30.02 -12.45
N ASP A 147 5.16 -31.13 -12.18
CA ASP A 147 3.80 -31.11 -11.62
C ASP A 147 3.75 -30.47 -10.22
N ALA A 148 4.80 -30.64 -9.41
CA ALA A 148 4.87 -30.09 -8.06
C ALA A 148 5.08 -28.56 -8.07
N ALA A 149 5.95 -28.06 -8.94
CA ALA A 149 6.18 -26.64 -9.16
C ALA A 149 4.93 -25.97 -9.75
N LEU A 150 4.27 -26.62 -10.73
CA LEU A 150 3.03 -26.13 -11.30
C LEU A 150 1.90 -26.05 -10.26
N ALA A 151 1.72 -27.11 -9.45
CA ALA A 151 0.73 -27.12 -8.39
C ALA A 151 0.97 -25.98 -7.37
N ARG A 152 2.22 -25.75 -6.98
CA ARG A 152 2.61 -24.64 -6.09
C ARG A 152 2.32 -23.27 -6.72
N GLU A 153 2.64 -23.08 -8.01
CA GLU A 153 2.33 -21.85 -8.73
C GLU A 153 0.82 -21.58 -8.76
N VAL A 154 0.02 -22.61 -9.08
CA VAL A 154 -1.46 -22.50 -9.11
C VAL A 154 -1.99 -22.13 -7.73
N ALA A 155 -1.56 -22.81 -6.67
CA ALA A 155 -1.99 -22.51 -5.30
C ALA A 155 -1.62 -21.08 -4.88
N GLY A 156 -0.40 -20.64 -5.19
CA GLY A 156 0.03 -19.27 -4.93
C GLY A 156 -0.83 -18.23 -5.66
N LEU A 157 -1.17 -18.47 -6.93
CA LEU A 157 -1.95 -17.53 -7.73
C LEU A 157 -3.42 -17.51 -7.30
N GLN A 158 -3.96 -18.63 -6.83
CA GLN A 158 -5.27 -18.67 -6.20
C GLN A 158 -5.31 -17.84 -4.91
N HIS A 159 -4.27 -17.96 -4.07
CA HIS A 159 -4.13 -17.14 -2.88
C HIS A 159 -4.02 -15.65 -3.23
N TRP A 160 -3.17 -15.30 -4.21
CA TRP A 160 -3.07 -13.95 -4.74
C TRP A 160 -4.43 -13.43 -5.23
N ARG A 161 -5.17 -14.23 -6.01
CA ARG A 161 -6.50 -13.85 -6.56
C ARG A 161 -7.48 -13.52 -5.44
N ALA A 162 -7.52 -14.35 -4.39
CA ALA A 162 -8.39 -14.11 -3.25
C ALA A 162 -8.06 -12.76 -2.57
N ALA A 163 -6.78 -12.52 -2.29
CA ALA A 163 -6.31 -11.27 -1.70
C ALA A 163 -6.53 -10.05 -2.64
N ALA A 164 -6.27 -10.20 -3.94
CA ALA A 164 -6.47 -9.17 -4.95
C ALA A 164 -7.95 -8.79 -5.10
N GLY A 165 -8.88 -9.76 -4.98
CA GLY A 165 -10.31 -9.50 -5.02
C GLY A 165 -10.80 -8.59 -3.88
N GLY A 166 -10.29 -8.77 -2.66
CA GLY A 166 -10.58 -7.88 -1.54
C GLY A 166 -10.06 -6.45 -1.78
N ARG A 167 -8.83 -6.35 -2.27
CA ARG A 167 -8.16 -5.08 -2.55
C ARG A 167 -8.78 -4.32 -3.72
N LEU A 168 -9.08 -5.01 -4.82
CA LEU A 168 -9.77 -4.44 -5.97
C LEU A 168 -11.11 -3.84 -5.56
N ARG A 169 -11.89 -4.53 -4.72
CA ARG A 169 -13.14 -3.98 -4.16
C ARG A 169 -12.93 -2.70 -3.37
N ALA A 170 -11.83 -2.59 -2.60
CA ALA A 170 -11.50 -1.34 -1.92
C ALA A 170 -11.17 -0.21 -2.90
N LEU A 171 -10.41 -0.51 -3.96
CA LEU A 171 -10.06 0.46 -5.00
C LEU A 171 -11.30 0.92 -5.79
N GLU A 172 -12.20 0.00 -6.13
CA GLU A 172 -13.48 0.27 -6.78
C GLU A 172 -14.36 1.19 -5.94
N ARG A 173 -14.49 0.93 -4.63
CA ARG A 173 -15.24 1.81 -3.72
C ARG A 173 -14.66 3.21 -3.75
N ARG A 174 -13.34 3.35 -3.65
CA ARG A 174 -12.68 4.64 -3.70
C ARG A 174 -12.92 5.35 -5.03
N ALA A 175 -12.75 4.65 -6.15
CA ALA A 175 -13.01 5.20 -7.47
C ALA A 175 -14.48 5.63 -7.63
N ALA A 176 -15.42 4.88 -7.04
CA ALA A 176 -16.83 5.25 -7.04
C ALA A 176 -17.10 6.56 -6.30
N TRP A 177 -16.53 6.74 -5.11
CA TRP A 177 -16.62 7.99 -4.36
C TRP A 177 -16.01 9.17 -5.14
N ALA A 178 -14.81 8.95 -5.70
CA ALA A 178 -14.09 9.93 -6.49
C ALA A 178 -14.88 10.36 -7.74
N LEU A 179 -15.41 9.39 -8.51
CA LEU A 179 -16.19 9.63 -9.72
C LEU A 179 -17.48 10.43 -9.45
N LEU A 180 -18.12 10.18 -8.31
CA LEU A 180 -19.31 10.93 -7.87
C LEU A 180 -18.97 12.30 -7.28
N GLY A 181 -17.70 12.57 -6.95
CA GLY A 181 -17.28 13.79 -6.26
C GLY A 181 -17.85 13.87 -4.84
N LEU A 182 -17.84 12.74 -4.14
CA LEU A 182 -18.40 12.58 -2.80
C LEU A 182 -17.30 12.14 -1.84
N ASP A 183 -17.41 12.57 -0.58
CA ASP A 183 -16.58 12.09 0.51
C ASP A 183 -17.23 10.88 1.21
N GLU A 184 -16.43 9.87 1.58
CA GLU A 184 -16.95 8.62 2.16
C GLU A 184 -17.56 8.86 3.55
N ALA A 185 -17.02 9.81 4.33
CA ALA A 185 -17.37 10.00 5.73
C ALA A 185 -18.76 10.66 5.94
N SER A 186 -19.22 11.47 4.99
CA SER A 186 -20.32 12.42 5.21
C SER A 186 -21.61 12.09 4.44
N VAL A 187 -21.60 11.05 3.60
CA VAL A 187 -22.58 10.95 2.51
C VAL A 187 -23.62 9.84 2.72
N GLY A 188 -24.90 10.21 2.66
CA GLY A 188 -26.05 9.30 2.71
C GLY A 188 -26.43 8.68 1.35
N ALA A 189 -27.22 7.61 1.34
CA ALA A 189 -27.65 6.95 0.09
C ALA A 189 -28.48 7.87 -0.82
N ALA A 190 -29.21 8.81 -0.23
CA ALA A 190 -29.96 9.82 -0.98
C ALA A 190 -29.03 10.75 -1.78
N GLU A 191 -27.88 11.10 -1.20
CA GLU A 191 -26.89 11.96 -1.83
C GLU A 191 -26.12 11.23 -2.93
N VAL A 192 -25.74 9.95 -2.70
CA VAL A 192 -25.20 9.08 -3.76
C VAL A 192 -26.13 9.05 -4.97
N ARG A 193 -27.44 8.85 -4.76
CA ARG A 193 -28.44 8.87 -5.85
C ARG A 193 -28.52 10.23 -6.55
N ARG A 194 -28.43 11.34 -5.82
CA ARG A 194 -28.46 12.69 -6.40
C ARG A 194 -27.20 12.96 -7.23
N ALA A 195 -26.02 12.65 -6.70
CA ALA A 195 -24.75 12.80 -7.41
C ALA A 195 -24.71 11.93 -8.67
N PHE A 196 -25.14 10.67 -8.57
CA PHE A 196 -25.27 9.79 -9.72
C PHE A 196 -26.17 10.39 -10.80
N LYS A 197 -27.37 10.87 -10.45
CA LYS A 197 -28.27 11.50 -11.43
C LYS A 197 -27.63 12.69 -12.14
N ARG A 198 -26.90 13.54 -11.41
CA ARG A 198 -26.18 14.67 -12.00
C ARG A 198 -25.11 14.21 -12.98
N ARG A 199 -24.27 13.23 -12.58
CA ARG A 199 -23.21 12.69 -13.45
C ARG A 199 -23.75 11.92 -14.64
N ALA A 200 -24.81 11.14 -14.44
CA ALA A 200 -25.48 10.36 -15.47
C ALA A 200 -26.00 11.28 -16.60
N LEU A 201 -26.57 12.44 -16.25
CA LEU A 201 -27.03 13.40 -17.26
C LEU A 201 -25.88 14.03 -18.07
N ALA A 202 -24.69 14.16 -17.48
CA ALA A 202 -23.52 14.74 -18.13
C ALA A 202 -22.78 13.72 -19.02
N LEU A 203 -22.76 12.45 -18.61
CA LEU A 203 -22.06 11.37 -19.32
C LEU A 203 -22.98 10.59 -20.27
N HIS A 204 -24.25 10.96 -20.42
CA HIS A 204 -25.20 10.18 -21.22
C HIS A 204 -24.82 10.16 -22.72
N PRO A 205 -24.77 9.00 -23.39
CA PRO A 205 -24.38 8.90 -24.80
C PRO A 205 -25.29 9.70 -25.74
N ASP A 206 -26.62 9.71 -25.52
CA ASP A 206 -27.56 10.52 -26.33
C ASP A 206 -27.32 12.03 -26.26
N LYS A 207 -26.55 12.51 -25.26
CA LYS A 207 -26.16 13.92 -25.12
C LYS A 207 -24.72 14.18 -25.56
N GLY A 208 -24.11 13.22 -26.27
CA GLY A 208 -22.70 13.26 -26.69
C GLY A 208 -21.71 12.85 -25.59
N GLY A 209 -22.18 12.21 -24.52
CA GLY A 209 -21.33 11.66 -23.47
C GLY A 209 -20.63 10.36 -23.88
N ASP A 210 -19.64 9.97 -23.09
CA ASP A 210 -18.88 8.72 -23.29
C ASP A 210 -19.66 7.53 -22.70
N ALA A 211 -20.03 6.59 -23.58
CA ALA A 211 -20.80 5.39 -23.22
C ALA A 211 -20.05 4.49 -22.23
N GLU A 212 -18.72 4.34 -22.37
CA GLU A 212 -17.91 3.50 -21.48
C GLU A 212 -17.85 4.12 -20.08
N ARG A 213 -17.67 5.44 -20.00
CA ARG A 213 -17.68 6.15 -18.70
C ARG A 213 -19.07 6.14 -18.06
N PHE A 214 -20.13 6.17 -18.85
CA PHE A 214 -21.49 6.01 -18.34
C PHE A 214 -21.73 4.61 -17.77
N GLN A 215 -21.26 3.56 -18.43
CA GLN A 215 -21.31 2.19 -17.92
C GLN A 215 -20.53 2.08 -16.60
N LEU A 216 -19.31 2.62 -16.55
CA LEU A 216 -18.49 2.64 -15.33
C LEU A 216 -19.23 3.36 -14.19
N LEU A 217 -19.89 4.49 -14.47
CA LEU A 217 -20.69 5.21 -13.48
C LEU A 217 -21.83 4.34 -12.90
N GLN A 218 -22.47 3.49 -13.71
CA GLN A 218 -23.51 2.58 -13.24
C GLN A 218 -22.93 1.52 -12.30
N GLU A 219 -21.82 0.88 -12.70
CA GLU A 219 -21.12 -0.11 -11.87
C GLU A 219 -20.72 0.49 -10.52
N MET A 220 -20.14 1.69 -10.53
CA MET A 220 -19.70 2.39 -9.33
C MET A 220 -20.85 2.73 -8.38
N LYS A 221 -22.01 3.14 -8.91
CA LYS A 221 -23.22 3.34 -8.09
C LYS A 221 -23.65 2.04 -7.41
N ASP A 222 -23.66 0.93 -8.14
CA ASP A 222 -24.13 -0.34 -7.62
C ASP A 222 -23.23 -0.84 -6.48
N ILE A 223 -21.91 -0.67 -6.60
CA ILE A 223 -20.94 -0.95 -5.54
C ILE A 223 -21.28 -0.19 -4.25
N LEU A 224 -21.60 1.10 -4.34
CA LEU A 224 -21.93 1.92 -3.17
C LEU A 224 -23.30 1.58 -2.54
N VAL A 225 -24.25 1.11 -3.34
CA VAL A 225 -25.60 0.73 -2.86
C VAL A 225 -25.58 -0.65 -2.18
N GLN A 226 -24.88 -1.64 -2.74
CA GLN A 226 -24.87 -3.01 -2.24
C GLN A 226 -24.30 -3.14 -0.81
N ARG A 227 -23.29 -2.36 -0.44
CA ARG A 227 -22.64 -2.41 0.88
C ARG A 227 -23.61 -2.12 2.03
N ARG A 228 -24.56 -1.20 1.82
CA ARG A 228 -25.55 -0.82 2.85
C ARG A 228 -26.54 -1.95 3.16
N GLY A 229 -26.79 -2.84 2.20
CA GLY A 229 -27.70 -3.98 2.40
C GLY A 229 -27.11 -5.06 3.30
N ARG A 230 -25.81 -5.35 3.18
CA ARG A 230 -25.17 -6.44 3.95
C ARG A 230 -24.74 -6.02 5.35
N GLY A 231 -24.21 -4.81 5.53
CA GLY A 231 -23.68 -4.35 6.82
C GLY A 231 -24.74 -4.13 7.91
N SER A 232 -25.98 -3.81 7.54
CA SER A 232 -27.04 -3.51 8.51
C SER A 232 -27.72 -4.75 9.11
N GLN A 233 -27.55 -5.94 8.51
CA GLN A 233 -28.22 -7.16 8.99
C GLN A 233 -27.34 -8.05 9.87
N GLY A 234 -26.02 -7.89 9.85
CA GLY A 234 -25.09 -8.76 10.60
C GLY A 234 -24.78 -8.32 12.04
N SER A 235 -25.01 -7.05 12.40
CA SER A 235 -24.48 -6.49 13.67
C SER A 235 -25.51 -6.39 14.81
N ALA A 236 -26.77 -6.77 14.62
CA ALA A 236 -27.85 -6.53 15.58
C ALA A 236 -28.42 -7.78 16.28
N ARG A 237 -27.71 -8.93 16.27
CA ARG A 237 -28.22 -10.19 16.87
C ARG A 237 -27.34 -10.81 17.96
N SER A 238 -26.40 -10.07 18.55
CA SER A 238 -25.53 -10.60 19.62
C SER A 238 -25.83 -10.09 21.03
N GLY A 239 -27.01 -9.53 21.30
CA GLY A 239 -27.34 -9.15 22.67
C GLY A 239 -28.75 -8.66 22.85
N GLU A 240 -29.68 -9.57 23.15
CA GLU A 240 -30.70 -9.30 24.16
C GLU A 240 -31.32 -10.63 24.62
N ASP A 241 -30.86 -11.04 25.79
CA ASP A 241 -31.58 -11.73 26.87
C ASP A 241 -32.98 -12.26 26.55
N GLY A 242 -33.05 -13.59 26.49
CA GLY A 242 -34.29 -14.35 26.44
C GLY A 242 -34.12 -15.74 27.06
N ALA A 243 -33.64 -15.82 28.29
CA ALA A 243 -34.00 -16.90 29.21
C ALA A 243 -35.32 -16.50 29.89
N PRO A 244 -36.30 -17.42 30.09
CA PRO A 244 -36.09 -18.46 31.08
C PRO A 244 -36.77 -19.82 30.77
N GLY A 245 -36.29 -20.86 31.43
CA GLY A 245 -37.12 -22.03 31.77
C GLY A 245 -36.65 -23.33 31.12
N GLY A 246 -35.94 -24.13 31.91
CA GLY A 246 -35.52 -25.48 31.55
C GLY A 246 -34.65 -26.06 32.63
N GLU A 247 -35.21 -26.20 33.83
CA GLU A 247 -34.67 -26.99 34.92
C GLU A 247 -34.59 -28.45 34.43
N ASP A 248 -33.38 -29.01 34.35
CA ASP A 248 -33.23 -30.45 34.58
C ASP A 248 -31.88 -30.72 35.24
N GLU A 249 -31.98 -31.13 36.49
CA GLU A 249 -30.93 -31.77 37.27
C GLU A 249 -30.45 -33.02 36.54
N SER A 250 -29.13 -33.27 36.48
CA SER A 250 -28.62 -34.59 36.86
C SER A 250 -27.09 -34.65 36.80
N SER A 251 -26.55 -34.97 37.97
CA SER A 251 -25.40 -35.85 38.20
C SER A 251 -24.01 -35.36 37.81
N GLY A 252 -23.23 -35.09 38.86
CA GLY A 252 -21.79 -35.01 38.82
C GLY A 252 -21.14 -36.33 38.40
N GLY A 253 -19.97 -36.21 37.77
CA GLY A 253 -19.05 -37.29 37.48
C GLY A 253 -17.64 -36.82 37.80
N GLU A 254 -17.00 -37.57 38.70
CA GLU A 254 -15.62 -37.39 39.16
C GLU A 254 -14.58 -37.44 38.01
N PRO A 255 -13.43 -36.78 38.17
CA PRO A 255 -12.31 -36.89 37.24
C PRO A 255 -11.59 -38.24 37.43
N ALA A 256 -12.08 -39.28 36.76
CA ALA A 256 -11.43 -40.58 36.69
C ALA A 256 -10.36 -40.58 35.58
N GLY A 257 -9.11 -40.65 36.01
CA GLY A 257 -7.97 -41.34 35.39
C GLY A 257 -7.76 -41.18 33.89
N GLU A 258 -6.67 -40.51 33.52
CA GLU A 258 -6.02 -40.64 32.21
C GLU A 258 -5.88 -42.13 31.85
N PRO A 259 -6.61 -42.63 30.83
CA PRO A 259 -6.44 -43.99 30.38
C PRO A 259 -5.05 -44.09 29.73
N ALA A 260 -4.22 -44.99 30.25
CA ALA A 260 -2.94 -45.34 29.64
C ALA A 260 -3.17 -45.65 28.15
N GLU A 261 -2.60 -44.82 27.29
CA GLU A 261 -2.75 -44.91 25.85
C GLU A 261 -2.18 -46.25 25.36
N ASP A 262 -3.05 -47.06 24.75
CA ASP A 262 -2.67 -48.32 24.12
C ASP A 262 -1.74 -48.02 22.93
N PRO A 263 -0.49 -48.49 22.91
CA PRO A 263 0.46 -48.24 21.81
C PRO A 263 -0.07 -48.71 20.44
N ALA A 264 -1.05 -49.63 20.40
CA ALA A 264 -1.70 -50.05 19.16
C ALA A 264 -2.62 -48.98 18.54
N SER A 265 -3.10 -48.00 19.33
CA SER A 265 -3.90 -46.87 18.87
C SER A 265 -3.05 -45.82 18.16
N GLU A 266 -1.81 -45.59 18.62
CA GLU A 266 -0.91 -44.62 18.03
C GLU A 266 -0.38 -45.08 16.65
N GLU A 267 -0.13 -46.38 16.48
CA GLU A 267 0.32 -46.94 15.21
C GLU A 267 -0.77 -46.92 14.13
N ARG A 268 -2.04 -47.13 14.51
CA ARG A 268 -3.19 -46.93 13.59
C ARG A 268 -3.37 -45.46 13.21
N ARG A 269 -3.21 -44.52 14.15
CA ARG A 269 -3.24 -43.08 13.83
C ARG A 269 -2.09 -42.66 12.91
N ARG A 270 -0.90 -43.26 13.02
CA ARG A 270 0.22 -43.01 12.10
C ARG A 270 0.00 -43.64 10.72
N SER A 271 -0.59 -44.84 10.67
CA SER A 271 -1.01 -45.48 9.41
C SER A 271 -2.07 -44.65 8.68
N ASP A 272 -3.12 -44.24 9.39
CA ASP A 272 -4.23 -43.47 8.81
C ASP A 272 -3.80 -42.04 8.43
N ALA A 273 -2.87 -41.43 9.17
CA ALA A 273 -2.28 -40.14 8.82
C ALA A 273 -1.36 -40.23 7.57
N ALA A 274 -0.63 -41.34 7.40
CA ALA A 274 0.18 -41.58 6.21
C ALA A 274 -0.68 -41.89 4.96
N GLU A 275 -1.83 -42.55 5.13
CA GLU A 275 -2.78 -42.82 4.03
C GLU A 275 -3.60 -41.57 3.66
N ALA A 276 -3.89 -40.68 4.63
CA ALA A 276 -4.55 -39.40 4.37
C ALA A 276 -3.66 -38.36 3.66
N GLU A 277 -2.33 -38.56 3.66
CA GLU A 277 -1.37 -37.71 2.93
C GLU A 277 -1.18 -38.12 1.46
N ALA A 278 -1.86 -39.16 0.98
CA ALA A 278 -1.95 -39.45 -0.45
C ALA A 278 -2.84 -38.41 -1.12
N VAL A 279 -2.31 -37.19 -1.28
CA VAL A 279 -2.93 -36.11 -2.05
C VAL A 279 -3.30 -36.71 -3.41
N PRO A 280 -4.59 -36.72 -3.79
CA PRO A 280 -5.00 -37.30 -5.07
C PRO A 280 -4.17 -36.66 -6.17
N ALA A 281 -3.53 -37.50 -6.98
CA ALA A 281 -2.68 -37.04 -8.07
C ALA A 281 -3.49 -36.08 -8.94
N VAL A 282 -3.22 -34.78 -8.80
CA VAL A 282 -3.96 -33.75 -9.53
C VAL A 282 -3.56 -33.89 -10.98
N ASP A 283 -4.55 -34.04 -11.84
CA ASP A 283 -4.34 -34.12 -13.28
C ASP A 283 -3.58 -32.86 -13.78
N ARG A 284 -2.42 -33.07 -14.41
CA ARG A 284 -1.58 -32.00 -14.94
C ARG A 284 -2.37 -31.11 -15.91
N GLU A 285 -3.25 -31.69 -16.72
CA GLU A 285 -4.07 -30.94 -17.66
C GLU A 285 -5.00 -29.95 -16.94
N GLN A 286 -5.55 -30.35 -15.78
CA GLN A 286 -6.35 -29.48 -14.94
C GLN A 286 -5.51 -28.33 -14.36
N LEU A 287 -4.30 -28.61 -13.86
CA LEU A 287 -3.40 -27.57 -13.36
C LEU A 287 -3.00 -26.55 -14.43
N GLU A 288 -2.69 -27.00 -15.65
CA GLU A 288 -2.38 -26.10 -16.76
C GLU A 288 -3.59 -25.25 -17.17
N ARG A 289 -4.81 -25.82 -17.19
CA ARG A 289 -6.05 -25.08 -17.44
C ARG A 289 -6.29 -24.01 -16.37
N ASP A 290 -6.13 -24.36 -15.10
CA ASP A 290 -6.30 -23.41 -13.99
C ASP A 290 -5.24 -22.30 -14.03
N ARG A 291 -3.99 -22.64 -14.35
CA ARG A 291 -2.90 -21.67 -14.46
C ARG A 291 -3.11 -20.64 -15.57
N ARG A 292 -3.63 -21.06 -16.74
CA ARG A 292 -4.01 -20.14 -17.84
C ARG A 292 -5.16 -19.23 -17.43
N LYS A 293 -6.19 -19.78 -16.77
CA LYS A 293 -7.32 -19.00 -16.26
C LYS A 293 -6.86 -17.93 -15.27
N LEU A 294 -6.00 -18.28 -14.32
CA LEU A 294 -5.46 -17.35 -13.33
C LEU A 294 -4.62 -16.24 -13.98
N GLN A 295 -3.87 -16.54 -15.04
CA GLN A 295 -3.11 -15.53 -15.78
C GLN A 295 -4.03 -14.52 -16.51
N GLN A 296 -5.10 -15.00 -17.14
CA GLN A 296 -6.11 -14.12 -17.74
C GLN A 296 -6.77 -13.22 -16.68
N GLU A 297 -7.16 -13.79 -15.54
CA GLU A 297 -7.77 -13.04 -14.45
C GLU A 297 -6.81 -12.00 -13.84
N LEU A 298 -5.51 -12.33 -13.76
CA LEU A 298 -4.47 -11.39 -13.35
C LEU A 298 -4.37 -10.20 -14.31
N ALA A 299 -4.34 -10.46 -15.63
CA ALA A 299 -4.34 -9.41 -16.64
C ALA A 299 -5.61 -8.53 -16.55
N ASP A 300 -6.78 -9.14 -16.35
CA ASP A 300 -8.05 -8.43 -16.20
C ASP A 300 -8.07 -7.53 -14.94
N VAL A 301 -7.57 -8.04 -13.80
CA VAL A 301 -7.45 -7.27 -12.55
C VAL A 301 -6.47 -6.11 -12.74
N TRP A 302 -5.32 -6.34 -13.37
CA TRP A 302 -4.32 -5.32 -13.64
C TRP A 302 -4.89 -4.17 -14.47
N GLU A 303 -5.60 -4.50 -15.55
CA GLU A 303 -6.21 -3.52 -16.44
C GLU A 303 -7.37 -2.77 -15.77
N ARG A 304 -8.19 -3.48 -14.99
CA ARG A 304 -9.27 -2.86 -14.21
C ARG A 304 -8.73 -1.88 -13.17
N CYS A 305 -7.69 -2.26 -12.41
CA CYS A 305 -7.02 -1.37 -11.47
C CYS A 305 -6.45 -0.12 -12.16
N ARG A 306 -5.91 -0.27 -13.38
CA ARG A 306 -5.41 0.86 -14.19
C ARG A 306 -6.52 1.86 -14.52
N ARG A 307 -7.66 1.40 -15.02
CA ARG A 307 -8.81 2.27 -15.34
C ARG A 307 -9.32 3.01 -14.11
N LEU A 308 -9.49 2.31 -12.99
CA LEU A 308 -9.96 2.89 -11.73
C LEU A 308 -8.97 3.96 -11.20
N ALA A 309 -7.67 3.71 -11.32
CA ALA A 309 -6.65 4.68 -10.93
C ALA A 309 -6.69 5.95 -11.77
N THR A 310 -6.94 5.84 -13.08
CA THR A 310 -7.14 7.01 -13.95
C THR A 310 -8.32 7.85 -13.47
N GLU A 311 -9.45 7.23 -13.12
CA GLU A 311 -10.62 7.96 -12.62
C GLU A 311 -10.35 8.63 -11.26
N ILE A 312 -9.65 7.95 -10.35
CA ILE A 312 -9.19 8.56 -9.09
C ILE A 312 -8.31 9.77 -9.38
N LYS A 313 -7.33 9.65 -10.28
CA LYS A 313 -6.43 10.75 -10.66
C LYS A 313 -7.19 11.94 -11.25
N THR A 314 -8.15 11.68 -12.15
CA THR A 314 -8.98 12.73 -12.76
C THR A 314 -9.85 13.46 -11.73
N ALA A 315 -10.42 12.73 -10.76
CA ALA A 315 -11.24 13.34 -9.71
C ALA A 315 -10.40 14.14 -8.69
N GLN A 316 -9.16 13.71 -8.45
CA GLN A 316 -8.25 14.31 -7.46
C GLN A 316 -7.70 15.68 -7.85
N GLY A 317 -7.80 16.09 -9.12
CA GLY A 317 -7.25 17.35 -9.65
C GLY A 317 -7.79 18.66 -9.04
N ALA A 318 -8.63 18.61 -8.00
CA ALA A 318 -9.20 19.78 -7.34
C ALA A 318 -9.16 19.78 -5.80
N ALA A 319 -8.81 18.68 -5.12
CA ALA A 319 -9.07 18.57 -3.66
C ALA A 319 -8.14 17.61 -2.86
N CYS A 320 -6.85 17.53 -3.17
CA CYS A 320 -5.96 16.57 -2.50
C CYS A 320 -5.30 17.10 -1.21
N GLY A 321 -5.97 16.90 -0.07
CA GLY A 321 -5.36 16.98 1.27
C GLY A 321 -4.91 15.62 1.85
N GLY A 322 -5.01 14.53 1.07
CA GLY A 322 -4.88 13.15 1.57
C GLY A 322 -3.48 12.73 2.05
N GLY A 323 -2.41 13.37 1.55
CA GLY A 323 -1.03 13.00 1.91
C GLY A 323 -0.72 13.16 3.41
N THR A 324 -1.37 14.13 4.06
CA THR A 324 -1.16 14.44 5.49
C THR A 324 -1.45 13.25 6.40
N GLN A 325 -2.52 12.48 6.14
CA GLN A 325 -2.93 11.40 7.05
C GLN A 325 -1.92 10.24 7.09
N ALA A 326 -1.32 9.87 5.95
CA ALA A 326 -0.32 8.79 5.90
C ALA A 326 0.94 9.19 6.69
N VAL A 327 1.39 10.44 6.52
CA VAL A 327 2.53 11.01 7.25
C VAL A 327 2.25 11.11 8.75
N HIS A 328 1.04 11.53 9.15
CA HIS A 328 0.66 11.57 10.57
C HIS A 328 0.68 10.16 11.21
N ARG A 329 0.21 9.15 10.48
CA ARG A 329 0.28 7.75 10.95
C ARG A 329 1.71 7.26 11.04
N LEU A 330 2.55 7.57 10.05
CA LEU A 330 3.98 7.26 10.08
C LEU A 330 4.64 7.90 11.31
N ARG A 331 4.36 9.17 11.58
CA ARG A 331 4.89 9.89 12.75
C ARG A 331 4.52 9.19 14.05
N GLY A 332 3.24 8.88 14.25
CA GLY A 332 2.78 8.19 15.45
C GLY A 332 3.36 6.78 15.60
N LEU A 333 3.60 6.05 14.51
CA LEU A 333 4.27 4.74 14.54
C LEU A 333 5.75 4.89 14.90
N ALA A 334 6.45 5.81 14.25
CA ALA A 334 7.86 6.09 14.50
C ALA A 334 8.09 6.50 15.95
N GLU A 335 7.31 7.44 16.48
CA GLU A 335 7.40 7.88 17.88
C GLU A 335 7.22 6.71 18.86
N ARG A 336 6.20 5.85 18.66
CA ARG A 336 5.95 4.71 19.54
C ARG A 336 7.08 3.67 19.49
N ILE A 337 7.52 3.29 18.30
CA ILE A 337 8.59 2.30 18.12
C ILE A 337 9.88 2.84 18.75
N MET A 338 10.23 4.08 18.43
CA MET A 338 11.48 4.68 18.89
C MET A 338 11.49 4.98 20.38
N GLN A 339 10.36 5.34 20.99
CA GLN A 339 10.25 5.51 22.43
C GLN A 339 10.56 4.21 23.21
N VAL A 340 10.07 3.06 22.73
CA VAL A 340 10.30 1.77 23.39
C VAL A 340 11.72 1.28 23.10
N GLU A 341 12.12 1.27 21.82
CA GLU A 341 13.37 0.65 21.38
C GLU A 341 14.60 1.47 21.79
N LEU A 342 14.57 2.81 21.73
CA LEU A 342 15.70 3.63 22.18
C LEU A 342 15.95 3.54 23.68
N ALA A 343 14.89 3.36 24.48
CA ALA A 343 15.02 3.20 25.92
C ALA A 343 15.75 1.90 26.29
N MET A 344 15.65 0.88 25.43
CA MET A 344 16.34 -0.41 25.58
C MET A 344 17.74 -0.41 24.95
N LEU A 345 18.04 0.54 24.07
CA LEU A 345 19.30 0.63 23.34
C LEU A 345 20.44 1.12 24.25
N LYS A 346 21.49 0.31 24.36
CA LYS A 346 22.72 0.67 25.07
C LYS A 346 23.50 1.73 24.29
N ASP A 347 24.24 2.57 25.02
CA ASP A 347 25.12 3.55 24.39
C ASP A 347 26.22 2.85 23.57
N ASP A 348 26.53 3.38 22.39
CA ASP A 348 27.54 2.84 21.45
C ASP A 348 27.33 1.38 21.01
N ASP A 349 26.07 0.91 20.92
CA ASP A 349 25.71 -0.41 20.42
C ASP A 349 25.23 -0.37 18.95
N PRO A 350 26.13 -0.50 17.95
CA PRO A 350 25.76 -0.47 16.54
C PRO A 350 24.88 -1.64 16.11
N GLU A 351 25.04 -2.81 16.72
CA GLU A 351 24.24 -3.98 16.35
C GLU A 351 22.81 -3.83 16.86
N GLY A 352 22.66 -3.37 18.11
CA GLY A 352 21.36 -3.00 18.67
C GLY A 352 20.67 -1.93 17.82
N ALA A 353 21.37 -0.87 17.45
CA ALA A 353 20.81 0.23 16.67
C ALA A 353 20.36 -0.20 15.26
N SER A 354 21.15 -1.05 14.58
CA SER A 354 20.72 -1.66 13.31
C SER A 354 19.48 -2.56 13.51
N GLY A 355 19.42 -3.33 14.60
CA GLY A 355 18.24 -4.14 14.94
C GLY A 355 16.97 -3.31 15.18
N VAL A 356 17.09 -2.11 15.77
CA VAL A 356 15.98 -1.16 15.92
C VAL A 356 15.52 -0.64 14.56
N LEU A 357 16.46 -0.30 13.67
CA LEU A 357 16.14 0.15 12.32
C LEU A 357 15.41 -0.94 11.51
N ASP A 358 15.89 -2.19 11.59
CA ASP A 358 15.27 -3.34 10.94
C ASP A 358 13.85 -3.58 11.46
N ARG A 359 13.63 -3.50 12.77
CA ARG A 359 12.30 -3.62 13.38
C ARG A 359 11.37 -2.49 12.96
N PHE A 360 11.86 -1.26 12.91
CA PHE A 360 11.08 -0.13 12.38
C PHE A 360 10.62 -0.40 10.94
N LEU A 361 11.50 -0.90 10.08
CA LEU A 361 11.13 -1.22 8.69
C LEU A 361 10.18 -2.41 8.61
N ARG A 362 10.34 -3.41 9.47
CA ARG A 362 9.41 -4.52 9.60
C ARG A 362 8.01 -4.02 9.99
N ASP A 363 7.90 -3.22 11.03
CA ASP A 363 6.60 -2.86 11.62
C ASP A 363 5.92 -1.68 10.91
N ALA A 364 6.70 -0.74 10.35
CA ALA A 364 6.21 0.47 9.73
C ALA A 364 6.41 0.52 8.21
N GLY A 365 7.03 -0.50 7.58
CA GLY A 365 7.42 -0.47 6.17
C GLY A 365 6.27 -0.16 5.20
N GLU A 366 5.06 -0.66 5.46
CA GLU A 366 3.88 -0.41 4.62
C GLU A 366 3.40 1.04 4.70
N VAL A 367 3.29 1.57 5.91
CA VAL A 367 2.88 2.96 6.15
C VAL A 367 3.95 3.91 5.63
N LEU A 368 5.23 3.57 5.83
CA LEU A 368 6.35 4.29 5.26
C LEU A 368 6.29 4.28 3.73
N GLY A 369 6.04 3.14 3.09
CA GLY A 369 5.89 3.03 1.65
C GLY A 369 4.83 3.97 1.08
N VAL A 370 3.64 4.01 1.69
CA VAL A 370 2.59 4.94 1.26
C VAL A 370 2.95 6.39 1.54
N ALA A 371 3.44 6.71 2.73
CA ALA A 371 3.86 8.08 3.06
C ALA A 371 4.94 8.59 2.09
N SER A 372 5.91 7.74 1.75
CA SER A 372 7.01 8.06 0.82
C SER A 372 6.51 8.38 -0.59
N VAL A 373 5.47 7.67 -1.08
CA VAL A 373 4.90 7.92 -2.40
C VAL A 373 3.98 9.16 -2.40
N MET A 374 3.36 9.48 -1.25
CA MET A 374 2.40 10.58 -1.13
C MET A 374 3.02 11.94 -0.86
N ASP A 375 3.92 11.98 0.10
CA ASP A 375 4.61 13.17 0.49
C ASP A 375 6.04 12.77 0.86
N PRO A 376 6.91 12.56 -0.15
CA PRO A 376 8.28 12.12 0.09
C PRO A 376 9.03 13.09 1.00
N VAL A 377 8.74 14.39 0.93
CA VAL A 377 9.41 15.42 1.74
C VAL A 377 9.03 15.27 3.21
N ALA A 378 7.73 15.21 3.52
CA ALA A 378 7.29 15.06 4.90
C ALA A 378 7.63 13.68 5.47
N ALA A 379 7.59 12.62 4.64
CA ALA A 379 8.03 11.29 5.05
C ALA A 379 9.53 11.26 5.39
N VAL A 380 10.39 11.85 4.55
CA VAL A 380 11.83 12.01 4.83
C VAL A 380 12.03 12.77 6.14
N SER A 381 11.31 13.87 6.36
CA SER A 381 11.40 14.65 7.60
C SER A 381 11.04 13.82 8.84
N VAL A 382 9.94 13.07 8.80
CA VAL A 382 9.52 12.19 9.90
C VAL A 382 10.58 11.12 10.18
N VAL A 383 11.06 10.41 9.16
CA VAL A 383 12.09 9.37 9.34
C VAL A 383 13.39 9.98 9.85
N ALA A 384 13.79 11.13 9.32
CA ALA A 384 15.02 11.81 9.73
C ALA A 384 14.99 12.22 11.20
N MET A 385 13.90 12.87 11.63
CA MET A 385 13.78 13.43 12.97
C MET A 385 13.43 12.39 14.02
N GLN A 386 12.56 11.44 13.70
CA GLN A 386 12.04 10.49 14.69
C GLN A 386 12.85 9.20 14.76
N VAL A 387 13.51 8.80 13.67
CA VAL A 387 14.18 7.50 13.58
C VAL A 387 15.69 7.67 13.44
N THR A 388 16.17 8.19 12.30
CA THR A 388 17.60 8.12 11.98
C THR A 388 18.44 9.09 12.81
N GLY A 389 17.92 10.28 13.12
CA GLY A 389 18.59 11.28 13.95
C GLY A 389 18.85 10.78 15.37
N PRO A 390 17.83 10.32 16.10
CA PRO A 390 17.99 9.73 17.43
C PRO A 390 18.95 8.53 17.46
N LEU A 391 18.86 7.62 16.48
CA LEU A 391 19.79 6.49 16.37
C LEU A 391 21.23 6.95 16.15
N ALA A 392 21.46 7.89 15.23
CA ALA A 392 22.79 8.41 14.93
C ALA A 392 23.39 9.23 16.08
N ALA A 393 22.55 9.91 16.87
CA ALA A 393 22.98 10.64 18.06
C ALA A 393 23.42 9.70 19.19
N ARG A 394 22.77 8.54 19.31
CA ARG A 394 23.06 7.55 20.36
C ARG A 394 24.20 6.60 19.99
N VAL A 395 24.44 6.38 18.69
CA VAL A 395 25.47 5.46 18.19
C VAL A 395 26.24 6.06 17.00
N GLN A 396 27.54 6.31 17.19
CA GLN A 396 28.42 6.87 16.16
C GLN A 396 29.04 5.78 15.27
N SER A 397 28.20 5.04 14.55
CA SER A 397 28.64 3.99 13.61
C SER A 397 28.53 4.45 12.16
N SER A 398 29.63 4.37 11.41
CA SER A 398 29.63 4.69 9.98
C SER A 398 28.75 3.72 9.16
N GLY A 399 28.61 2.47 9.61
CA GLY A 399 27.71 1.50 8.99
C GLY A 399 26.26 1.92 9.13
N LEU A 400 25.84 2.26 10.34
CA LEU A 400 24.50 2.73 10.65
C LEU A 400 24.18 4.06 9.93
N GLN A 401 25.12 5.01 9.91
CA GLN A 401 24.95 6.27 9.19
C GLN A 401 24.71 6.06 7.69
N ARG A 402 25.42 5.11 7.05
CA ARG A 402 25.17 4.74 5.65
C ARG A 402 23.79 4.11 5.46
N GLN A 403 23.36 3.22 6.37
CA GLN A 403 22.03 2.63 6.34
C GLN A 403 20.93 3.69 6.46
N CYS A 404 21.04 4.60 7.44
CA CYS A 404 20.14 5.73 7.61
C CYS A 404 20.07 6.61 6.36
N ALA A 405 21.22 6.98 5.78
CA ALA A 405 21.28 7.77 4.56
C ALA A 405 20.62 7.04 3.36
N ALA A 406 20.88 5.73 3.22
CA ALA A 406 20.27 4.91 2.18
C ALA A 406 18.74 4.82 2.32
N LEU A 407 18.23 4.72 3.55
CA LEU A 407 16.79 4.73 3.81
C LEU A 407 16.16 6.06 3.42
N LEU A 408 16.73 7.19 3.86
CA LEU A 408 16.19 8.52 3.53
C LEU A 408 16.18 8.75 2.01
N GLU A 409 17.22 8.31 1.32
CA GLU A 409 17.29 8.37 -0.14
C GLU A 409 16.24 7.47 -0.82
N ALA A 410 16.02 6.27 -0.28
CA ALA A 410 15.00 5.36 -0.79
C ALA A 410 13.57 5.93 -0.61
N VAL A 411 13.28 6.54 0.54
CA VAL A 411 12.01 7.26 0.81
C VAL A 411 11.83 8.40 -0.18
N ARG A 412 12.87 9.21 -0.40
CA ARG A 412 12.85 10.35 -1.34
C ARG A 412 12.55 9.91 -2.77
N ARG A 413 13.14 8.80 -3.23
CA ARG A 413 13.00 8.27 -4.60
C ARG A 413 11.81 7.34 -4.80
N ALA A 414 11.06 7.01 -3.74
CA ALA A 414 9.95 6.05 -3.82
C ALA A 414 8.90 6.37 -4.91
N PRO A 415 8.45 7.63 -5.12
CA PRO A 415 7.51 7.94 -6.19
C PRO A 415 8.07 7.62 -7.58
N GLU A 416 9.31 8.03 -7.85
CA GLU A 416 9.99 7.81 -9.14
C GLU A 416 10.14 6.32 -9.44
N ILE A 417 10.59 5.54 -8.44
CA ILE A 417 10.78 4.09 -8.59
C ILE A 417 9.44 3.42 -8.88
N LEU A 418 8.38 3.79 -8.15
CA LEU A 418 7.05 3.23 -8.38
C LEU A 418 6.55 3.54 -9.80
N GLU A 419 6.69 4.79 -10.25
CA GLU A 419 6.26 5.19 -11.59
C GLU A 419 7.05 4.48 -12.69
N GLN A 420 8.37 4.38 -12.57
CA GLN A 420 9.22 3.67 -13.52
C GLN A 420 8.83 2.19 -13.64
N GLN A 421 8.62 1.53 -12.51
CA GLN A 421 8.25 0.11 -12.48
C GLN A 421 6.85 -0.12 -13.04
N LEU A 422 5.91 0.76 -12.71
CA LEU A 422 4.59 0.75 -13.34
C LEU A 422 4.66 1.09 -14.83
N ALA A 423 5.65 1.86 -15.30
CA ALA A 423 5.84 2.27 -16.70
C ALA A 423 6.43 1.15 -17.57
N VAL A 424 7.48 0.47 -17.07
CA VAL A 424 8.06 -0.73 -17.71
C VAL A 424 6.97 -1.78 -17.95
N ALA A 425 6.01 -1.85 -17.02
CA ALA A 425 4.84 -2.70 -17.15
C ALA A 425 3.81 -2.29 -18.24
N HIS A 426 4.14 -1.38 -19.15
CA HIS A 426 3.31 -1.03 -20.32
C HIS A 426 4.03 -1.12 -21.66
N THR A 427 5.36 -1.08 -21.70
CA THR A 427 6.10 -0.86 -22.96
C THR A 427 6.19 -2.08 -23.87
N ASP A 428 5.86 -3.28 -23.38
CA ASP A 428 6.16 -4.53 -24.08
C ASP A 428 4.96 -5.23 -24.73
N ALA A 429 3.77 -4.62 -24.70
CA ALA A 429 2.70 -5.09 -25.58
C ALA A 429 2.94 -4.51 -26.98
N PRO A 430 3.49 -5.28 -27.95
CA PRO A 430 3.42 -4.83 -29.34
C PRO A 430 1.94 -4.56 -29.57
N SER A 431 1.60 -3.32 -29.93
CA SER A 431 0.28 -3.04 -30.45
C SER A 431 0.12 -3.98 -31.62
N SER A 432 -0.56 -5.10 -31.40
CA SER A 432 -1.13 -5.90 -32.45
C SER A 432 -2.16 -4.95 -33.04
N THR A 433 -1.69 -4.06 -33.90
CA THR A 433 -2.49 -3.33 -34.86
C THR A 433 -3.38 -4.39 -35.42
N SER A 434 -4.63 -4.35 -34.97
CA SER A 434 -5.81 -4.91 -35.59
C SER A 434 -5.44 -5.37 -36.98
N THR A 435 -4.98 -6.63 -37.10
CA THR A 435 -5.05 -7.31 -38.37
C THR A 435 -6.53 -7.46 -38.50
N ASP A 436 -7.07 -6.45 -39.18
CA ASP A 436 -8.42 -6.33 -39.65
C ASP A 436 -8.90 -7.75 -39.86
N ARG A 437 -9.76 -8.22 -38.96
CA ARG A 437 -10.58 -9.39 -39.24
C ARG A 437 -11.46 -8.90 -40.39
N GLN A 438 -10.90 -8.92 -41.59
CA GLN A 438 -11.62 -9.16 -42.81
C GLN A 438 -12.35 -10.46 -42.53
N ARG A 439 -13.54 -10.30 -41.96
CA ARG A 439 -14.61 -11.25 -42.05
C ARG A 439 -14.61 -11.64 -43.53
N PRO A 440 -14.32 -12.89 -43.90
CA PRO A 440 -14.38 -13.28 -45.29
C PRO A 440 -15.79 -12.91 -45.76
N GLU A 441 -15.87 -11.93 -46.65
CA GLU A 441 -17.10 -11.62 -47.35
C GLU A 441 -17.38 -12.85 -48.21
N ASP A 442 -18.38 -13.64 -47.79
CA ASP A 442 -18.99 -14.64 -48.67
C ASP A 442 -19.51 -13.90 -49.91
N PRO A 443 -19.02 -14.20 -51.12
CA PRO A 443 -19.32 -13.41 -52.31
C PRO A 443 -20.71 -13.68 -52.93
N ASP A 444 -21.65 -14.36 -52.25
CA ASP A 444 -22.91 -14.84 -52.85
C ASP A 444 -24.19 -14.49 -52.04
N ASP A 445 -24.35 -13.26 -51.55
CA ASP A 445 -25.65 -12.78 -51.03
C ASP A 445 -26.21 -11.59 -51.84
N PRO A 446 -27.11 -11.83 -52.83
CA PRO A 446 -27.66 -10.78 -53.69
C PRO A 446 -28.80 -9.94 -53.07
N ALA A 447 -28.98 -9.90 -51.74
CA ALA A 447 -30.18 -9.32 -51.13
C ALA A 447 -30.03 -7.99 -50.34
N SER A 448 -28.88 -7.31 -50.36
CA SER A 448 -28.69 -6.07 -49.58
C SER A 448 -28.55 -4.80 -50.43
N GLN A 449 -29.67 -4.33 -51.00
CA GLN A 449 -29.81 -2.95 -51.49
C GLN A 449 -30.98 -2.26 -50.77
N ASN A 450 -30.69 -1.52 -49.70
CA ASN A 450 -31.43 -0.33 -49.30
C ASN A 450 -30.73 0.36 -48.13
N VAL A 451 -29.85 1.32 -48.43
CA VAL A 451 -29.35 2.29 -47.45
C VAL A 451 -29.90 3.65 -47.87
N GLY A 452 -30.90 4.10 -47.12
CA GLY A 452 -31.45 5.45 -47.22
C GLY A 452 -30.52 6.45 -46.58
N THR A 453 -30.15 7.46 -47.36
CA THR A 453 -29.41 8.66 -46.95
C THR A 453 -30.22 9.45 -45.92
N ILE A 454 -29.68 9.63 -44.71
CA ILE A 454 -30.20 10.59 -43.72
C ILE A 454 -29.24 11.77 -43.70
N GLU A 455 -29.67 12.90 -44.30
CA GLU A 455 -29.04 14.20 -44.15
C GLU A 455 -29.35 14.75 -42.75
N VAL A 456 -28.32 14.96 -41.92
CA VAL A 456 -28.43 15.70 -40.66
C VAL A 456 -27.87 17.10 -40.87
N SER A 457 -28.74 18.08 -40.73
CA SER A 457 -28.49 19.52 -40.87
C SER A 457 -27.56 20.05 -39.76
N GLU A 458 -26.43 20.60 -40.17
CA GLU A 458 -25.57 21.49 -39.37
C GLU A 458 -26.26 22.84 -39.14
N ARG A 459 -26.56 23.18 -37.89
CA ARG A 459 -26.86 24.56 -37.50
C ARG A 459 -26.59 24.78 -36.01
N GLN A 460 -25.49 25.48 -35.70
CA GLN A 460 -25.30 26.44 -34.59
C GLN A 460 -23.88 26.37 -33.98
N GLN A 461 -22.95 27.19 -34.50
CA GLN A 461 -21.82 27.72 -33.72
C GLN A 461 -21.42 29.12 -34.21
N ARG A 462 -21.88 30.16 -33.49
CA ARG A 462 -21.43 31.55 -33.42
C ARG A 462 -22.07 32.09 -32.13
N GLU A 463 -21.45 32.75 -31.15
CA GLU A 463 -20.29 33.62 -31.05
C GLU A 463 -19.91 33.68 -29.55
N ALA A 464 -18.62 33.79 -29.21
CA ALA A 464 -18.16 34.35 -27.93
C ALA A 464 -16.75 34.91 -28.10
N GLY A 465 -16.66 36.19 -28.48
CA GLY A 465 -15.43 36.97 -28.45
C GLY A 465 -15.27 37.60 -27.06
N GLY A 466 -14.16 37.28 -26.37
CA GLY A 466 -13.77 37.90 -25.11
C GLY A 466 -12.74 39.00 -25.35
N GLU A 467 -13.09 40.21 -24.90
CA GLU A 467 -12.32 41.45 -24.95
C GLU A 467 -11.24 41.48 -23.84
N VAL A 468 -10.05 41.98 -24.17
CA VAL A 468 -8.89 42.07 -23.28
C VAL A 468 -8.84 43.48 -22.65
N VAL A 469 -8.83 43.55 -21.31
CA VAL A 469 -8.65 44.80 -20.54
C VAL A 469 -7.18 44.94 -20.10
N PRO A 470 -6.55 46.13 -20.20
CA PRO A 470 -5.15 46.32 -19.82
C PRO A 470 -4.97 46.57 -18.31
N ARG A 471 -3.81 46.11 -17.79
CA ARG A 471 -3.34 46.34 -16.41
C ARG A 471 -2.89 47.80 -16.23
N GLY A 472 -3.42 48.46 -15.20
CA GLY A 472 -2.97 49.77 -14.71
C GLY A 472 -2.23 49.65 -13.37
N ASP A 473 -1.30 50.57 -13.14
CA ASP A 473 -0.36 50.66 -12.02
C ASP A 473 -1.01 50.84 -10.64
N ASP A 474 -0.58 50.02 -9.68
CA ASP A 474 -0.95 50.09 -8.26
C ASP A 474 -0.08 51.10 -7.49
N ARG A 475 -0.59 52.33 -7.41
CA ARG A 475 -0.32 53.22 -6.27
C ARG A 475 -1.58 54.00 -5.96
N LEU A 476 -2.39 53.50 -5.03
CA LEU A 476 -3.25 54.28 -4.14
C LEU A 476 -3.81 53.33 -3.07
N ALA A 477 -3.46 53.60 -1.81
CA ALA A 477 -4.11 52.98 -0.66
C ALA A 477 -5.54 53.52 -0.56
N ALA A 478 -6.52 52.62 -0.55
CA ALA A 478 -7.91 52.94 -0.28
C ALA A 478 -8.47 51.97 0.77
N GLU A 479 -9.24 52.56 1.68
CA GLU A 479 -9.88 51.98 2.86
C GLU A 479 -10.68 50.72 2.52
N THR A 480 -10.41 49.64 3.24
CA THR A 480 -11.11 48.36 3.10
C THR A 480 -12.33 48.30 4.01
N ASP A 481 -13.45 47.87 3.43
CA ASP A 481 -14.74 47.65 4.07
C ASP A 481 -14.62 46.64 5.26
N PRO A 482 -15.01 47.03 6.49
CA PRO A 482 -14.90 46.18 7.67
C PRO A 482 -15.80 44.92 7.62
N SER A 483 -16.73 44.81 6.66
CA SER A 483 -17.61 43.63 6.53
C SER A 483 -16.97 42.40 5.87
N GLN A 484 -15.77 42.52 5.29
CA GLN A 484 -15.00 41.38 4.74
C GLN A 484 -14.10 40.65 5.76
N ARG A 485 -14.13 41.05 7.05
CA ARG A 485 -13.48 40.32 8.15
C ARG A 485 -14.24 39.03 8.44
N SER A 486 -13.96 37.95 7.72
CA SER A 486 -14.55 36.64 8.02
C SER A 486 -13.51 35.52 8.10
N ARG A 487 -13.77 34.60 9.03
CA ARG A 487 -13.11 33.33 9.36
C ARG A 487 -11.69 33.39 9.96
N TRP A 488 -10.81 34.29 9.54
CA TRP A 488 -9.41 34.31 10.01
C TRP A 488 -9.21 34.79 11.45
N GLU A 489 -10.11 35.63 11.98
CA GLU A 489 -10.04 36.09 13.38
C GLU A 489 -10.50 35.01 14.39
N ALA A 490 -11.18 33.94 13.94
CA ALA A 490 -11.71 32.90 14.82
C ALA A 490 -10.65 31.86 15.24
N ASP A 491 -9.60 31.66 14.43
CA ASP A 491 -8.59 30.61 14.65
C ASP A 491 -7.26 31.16 15.23
N GLY A 492 -7.24 32.43 15.63
CA GLY A 492 -6.05 33.09 16.18
C GLY A 492 -5.08 33.56 15.09
N VAL A 493 -4.75 34.85 15.10
CA VAL A 493 -3.72 35.41 14.20
C VAL A 493 -2.35 34.93 14.70
N HIS A 494 -1.61 34.21 13.87
CA HIS A 494 -0.23 33.83 14.19
C HIS A 494 0.60 35.09 14.45
N GLU A 495 1.41 35.13 15.52
CA GLU A 495 2.11 36.35 15.97
C GLU A 495 3.04 36.96 14.90
N CYS A 496 3.57 36.13 13.99
CA CYS A 496 4.37 36.57 12.82
C CYS A 496 3.55 37.20 11.67
N ALA A 497 2.22 37.19 11.69
CA ALA A 497 1.39 37.61 10.55
C ALA A 497 1.17 39.13 10.51
N GLY A 498 1.69 39.78 9.46
CA GLY A 498 1.57 41.20 9.16
C GLY A 498 0.48 41.53 8.12
N PRO A 499 0.62 42.66 7.38
CA PRO A 499 -0.36 43.09 6.39
C PRO A 499 -0.62 42.06 5.28
N ARG A 500 -1.80 42.16 4.67
CA ARG A 500 -2.23 41.28 3.58
C ARG A 500 -2.29 42.06 2.27
N ARG A 501 -2.10 41.35 1.16
CA ARG A 501 -2.46 41.93 -0.14
C ARG A 501 -3.98 42.00 -0.29
N PRO A 502 -4.51 43.06 -0.93
CA PRO A 502 -5.96 43.22 -1.12
C PRO A 502 -6.62 42.08 -1.90
N ASP A 503 -5.87 41.42 -2.78
CA ASP A 503 -6.32 40.27 -3.58
C ASP A 503 -6.29 38.93 -2.81
N GLY A 504 -5.82 38.92 -1.56
CA GLY A 504 -5.66 37.72 -0.74
C GLY A 504 -4.56 36.78 -1.22
N SER A 505 -3.71 37.19 -2.18
CA SER A 505 -2.68 36.32 -2.78
C SER A 505 -1.43 36.17 -1.91
N ALA A 506 -1.24 37.03 -0.91
CA ALA A 506 -0.09 36.95 -0.01
C ALA A 506 -0.35 37.58 1.36
N VAL A 507 0.38 37.08 2.36
CA VAL A 507 0.46 37.62 3.73
C VAL A 507 1.90 38.01 4.01
N TYR A 508 2.14 39.16 4.62
CA TYR A 508 3.46 39.56 5.06
C TYR A 508 3.84 38.82 6.34
N CYS A 509 5.00 38.19 6.41
CA CYS A 509 5.54 37.62 7.63
C CYS A 509 6.54 38.60 8.24
N THR A 510 6.25 39.10 9.44
CA THR A 510 7.10 40.05 10.16
C THR A 510 8.38 39.43 10.71
N ALA A 511 8.44 38.10 10.83
CA ALA A 511 9.63 37.39 11.32
C ALA A 511 10.71 37.24 10.24
N CYS A 512 10.34 36.94 8.99
CA CYS A 512 11.27 36.85 7.85
C CYS A 512 11.40 38.16 7.05
N ASP A 513 10.57 39.17 7.35
CA ASP A 513 10.45 40.42 6.59
C ASP A 513 10.11 40.19 5.10
N CYS A 514 9.19 39.24 4.82
CA CYS A 514 8.93 38.75 3.47
C CYS A 514 7.43 38.51 3.18
N TRP A 515 7.03 38.65 1.90
CA TRP A 515 5.66 38.35 1.46
C TRP A 515 5.53 36.85 1.13
N VAL A 516 4.65 36.15 1.85
CA VAL A 516 4.37 34.72 1.67
C VAL A 516 3.19 34.56 0.71
N PRO A 517 3.40 34.00 -0.50
CA PRO A 517 2.32 33.75 -1.44
C PRO A 517 1.40 32.63 -0.93
N LEU A 518 0.08 32.85 -1.02
CA LEU A 518 -0.92 31.84 -0.69
C LEU A 518 -1.43 31.18 -1.98
N PRO A 519 -1.41 29.83 -2.07
CA PRO A 519 -1.83 29.11 -3.28
C PRO A 519 -3.34 29.21 -3.54
N VAL A 520 -4.12 29.49 -2.50
CA VAL A 520 -5.55 29.77 -2.56
C VAL A 520 -5.79 30.99 -1.68
N SER A 521 -6.63 31.94 -2.12
CA SER A 521 -6.95 33.11 -1.31
C SER A 521 -7.48 32.66 0.05
N PHE A 522 -6.88 33.20 1.11
CA PHE A 522 -7.25 32.92 2.51
C PHE A 522 -6.85 31.54 3.07
N ASP A 523 -5.89 30.83 2.47
CA ASP A 523 -5.32 29.61 3.07
C ASP A 523 -4.33 29.93 4.21
N PHE A 524 -4.72 29.64 5.46
CA PHE A 524 -3.85 29.81 6.63
C PHE A 524 -2.75 28.76 6.71
N GLY A 525 -2.98 27.56 6.15
CA GLY A 525 -2.05 26.43 6.24
C GLY A 525 -0.73 26.73 5.53
N GLY A 526 -0.78 27.36 4.37
CA GLY A 526 0.43 27.79 3.65
C GLY A 526 1.30 28.78 4.44
N PHE A 527 0.69 29.65 5.24
CA PHE A 527 1.42 30.62 6.07
C PHE A 527 2.06 29.99 7.31
N LEU A 528 1.36 29.06 7.97
CA LEU A 528 1.91 28.31 9.10
C LEU A 528 3.12 27.47 8.69
N LEU A 529 3.03 26.78 7.55
CA LEU A 529 4.13 25.97 7.02
C LEU A 529 5.38 26.82 6.77
N HIS A 530 5.19 28.06 6.29
CA HIS A 530 6.29 29.02 6.10
C HIS A 530 6.93 29.42 7.44
N CYS A 531 6.14 29.85 8.44
CA CYS A 531 6.70 30.24 9.74
C CYS A 531 7.37 29.04 10.47
N GLU A 532 6.92 27.79 10.26
CA GLU A 532 7.60 26.60 10.79
C GLU A 532 8.96 26.32 10.12
N VAL A 533 9.04 26.42 8.79
CA VAL A 533 10.27 26.17 8.03
C VAL A 533 11.33 27.25 8.29
N ASP A 534 10.95 28.53 8.29
CA ASP A 534 11.90 29.61 8.52
C ASP A 534 12.37 29.69 9.99
N PHE A 535 11.50 29.35 10.95
CA PHE A 535 11.90 29.20 12.35
C PHE A 535 12.99 28.12 12.50
N MET A 536 12.86 27.00 11.78
CA MET A 536 13.87 25.94 11.77
C MET A 536 15.18 26.39 11.13
N HIS A 537 15.13 27.15 10.03
CA HIS A 537 16.33 27.70 9.40
C HIS A 537 17.04 28.74 10.28
N SER A 538 16.29 29.57 11.00
CA SER A 538 16.84 30.55 11.94
C SER A 538 17.51 29.87 13.15
N MET A 539 16.91 28.81 13.69
CA MET A 539 17.54 28.03 14.78
C MET A 539 18.78 27.26 14.30
N ALA A 540 18.77 26.70 13.09
CA ALA A 540 19.93 26.03 12.52
C ALA A 540 21.10 26.99 12.25
N ALA A 541 20.82 28.22 11.80
CA ALA A 541 21.82 29.26 11.63
C ALA A 541 22.38 29.77 12.96
N GLY A 542 21.54 29.87 14.01
CA GLY A 542 21.95 30.26 15.36
C GLY A 542 22.79 29.21 16.10
N ALA A 543 22.60 27.92 15.82
CA ALA A 543 23.39 26.83 16.41
C ALA A 543 24.76 26.62 15.75
N LEU A 544 24.98 27.22 14.57
CA LEU A 544 26.24 27.19 13.83
C LEU A 544 27.10 28.45 14.02
N SER A 545 26.57 29.46 14.72
CA SER A 545 27.30 30.62 15.25
C SER A 545 27.66 30.41 16.71
#